data_AF-F3GJQ0-F1
#
_entry.id   AF-F3GJQ0-F1
#
_cell.length_a   1.000
_cell.length_b   1.000
_cell.length_c   1.000
_cell.angle_alpha   90.00
_cell.angle_beta   90.00
_cell.angle_gamma   90.00
#
_symmetry.space_group_name_H-M   'P 1'
#
loop_
_entity.id
_entity.type
_entity.pdbx_description
1 polymer ?
#
loop_
_entity_poly.entity_id
_entity_poly.type
_entity_poly.pdbx_seq_one_letter_code
_entity_poly.pdbx_strand_id
1 'polypeptide(L)'
;TVSAPPDILNRAGQSWGISAFSPDGLKRNGFRAFIEMLRANFAHAGGLRIDHVMGLQRLWVIPQGAPPSEGAYLNFPLDDMLRLLSLESWRHKAIVLGEDLGTVPEGLSEKLSARAILGMRVLLFEQNNGQFKPILDWSDQALATTSTHDLPTLAGWLSELDIEWNARLGHIDDQHESQWREERTREYESLRRALSQNIDSMPSDTEDPAQIIDAQHQRIIAALLSLQHFNALPCFTGRLRRCTVA
;
A
#
# COMPACT_ATOMS: atom_id res chain seq x y z
N THR A 1 7.58 21.62 5.77
CA THR A 1 6.73 20.89 4.80
C THR A 1 6.74 19.41 5.13
N VAL A 2 5.70 18.68 4.71
CA VAL A 2 5.71 17.20 4.73
C VAL A 2 6.69 16.68 3.69
N SER A 3 7.34 15.57 4.03
CA SER A 3 8.46 14.98 3.32
C SER A 3 8.51 13.47 3.62
N ALA A 4 9.41 12.74 2.98
CA ALA A 4 9.82 11.40 3.38
C ALA A 4 11.34 11.37 3.58
N PRO A 5 11.85 10.65 4.59
CA PRO A 5 13.29 10.51 4.78
C PRO A 5 13.90 9.74 3.59
N PRO A 6 15.21 9.86 3.37
CA PRO A 6 15.94 8.97 2.46
C PRO A 6 15.64 7.49 2.73
N ASP A 7 15.35 6.74 1.69
CA ASP A 7 15.11 5.30 1.76
C ASP A 7 15.85 4.53 0.63
N ILE A 8 15.65 3.22 0.57
CA ILE A 8 16.35 2.33 -0.36
C ILE A 8 15.98 2.64 -1.82
N LEU A 9 14.72 3.02 -2.07
CA LEU A 9 14.20 3.32 -3.41
C LEU A 9 14.49 4.77 -3.80
N ASN A 10 14.39 5.70 -2.84
CA ASN A 10 14.69 7.11 -3.02
C ASN A 10 15.76 7.57 -2.01
N ARG A 11 17.02 7.41 -2.40
CA ARG A 11 18.19 7.76 -1.57
C ARG A 11 18.31 9.25 -1.26
N ALA A 12 17.62 10.12 -2.00
CA ALA A 12 17.59 11.56 -1.73
C ALA A 12 16.48 11.94 -0.74
N GLY A 13 15.54 11.03 -0.46
CA GLY A 13 14.28 11.34 0.20
C GLY A 13 13.35 12.15 -0.70
N GLN A 14 12.23 12.60 -0.14
CA GLN A 14 11.20 13.31 -0.91
C GLN A 14 10.76 14.57 -0.20
N SER A 15 10.39 15.61 -0.94
CA SER A 15 9.72 16.79 -0.40
C SER A 15 8.44 17.01 -1.19
N TRP A 16 7.29 16.89 -0.52
CA TRP A 16 5.99 16.92 -1.19
C TRP A 16 5.39 18.32 -1.28
N GLY A 17 6.02 19.32 -0.67
CA GLY A 17 5.57 20.72 -0.73
C GLY A 17 4.22 21.00 -0.08
N ILE A 18 3.68 20.08 0.72
CA ILE A 18 2.39 20.22 1.42
C ILE A 18 2.57 20.55 2.90
N SER A 19 1.58 21.24 3.46
CA SER A 19 1.49 21.53 4.89
C SER A 19 0.79 20.40 5.64
N ALA A 20 1.25 20.09 6.85
CA ALA A 20 0.57 19.18 7.76
C ALA A 20 -0.35 19.95 8.72
N PHE A 21 -1.32 19.24 9.31
CA PHE A 21 -1.96 19.72 10.52
C PHE A 21 -0.93 19.91 11.64
N SER A 22 -1.16 20.91 12.50
CA SER A 22 -0.48 20.98 13.80
C SER A 22 -1.13 19.97 14.76
N PRO A 23 -0.39 19.02 15.37
CA PRO A 23 -0.95 18.08 16.35
C PRO A 23 -1.64 18.78 17.52
N ASP A 24 -1.02 19.83 18.08
CA ASP A 24 -1.62 20.64 19.14
C ASP A 24 -2.78 21.50 18.62
N GLY A 25 -2.69 21.96 17.37
CA GLY A 25 -3.79 22.65 16.68
C GLY A 25 -5.04 21.77 16.56
N LEU A 26 -4.88 20.48 16.21
CA LEU A 26 -5.99 19.51 16.15
C LEU A 26 -6.67 19.38 17.52
N LYS A 27 -5.89 19.14 18.58
CA LYS A 27 -6.44 18.99 19.94
C LYS A 27 -7.16 20.25 20.42
N ARG A 28 -6.53 21.42 20.28
CA ARG A 28 -7.09 22.71 20.73
C ARG A 28 -8.40 23.07 20.03
N ASN A 29 -8.60 22.60 18.80
CA ASN A 29 -9.80 22.88 18.01
C ASN A 29 -10.75 21.68 17.90
N GLY A 30 -10.63 20.70 18.82
CA GLY A 30 -11.53 19.55 18.87
C GLY A 30 -11.55 18.71 17.59
N PHE A 31 -10.42 18.63 16.88
CA PHE A 31 -10.25 17.89 15.62
C PHE A 31 -11.17 18.34 14.46
N ARG A 32 -11.78 19.51 14.56
CA ARG A 32 -12.82 19.98 13.63
C ARG A 32 -12.42 19.84 12.15
N ALA A 33 -11.25 20.35 11.77
CA ALA A 33 -10.78 20.32 10.38
C ALA A 33 -10.59 18.89 9.86
N PHE A 34 -10.10 17.97 10.70
CA PHE A 34 -9.95 16.56 10.34
C PHE A 34 -11.32 15.88 10.13
N ILE A 35 -12.28 16.14 11.02
CA ILE A 35 -13.64 15.61 10.92
C ILE A 35 -14.35 16.14 9.67
N GLU A 36 -14.24 17.44 9.38
CA GLU A 36 -14.81 18.07 8.18
C GLU A 36 -14.22 17.45 6.90
N MET A 37 -12.89 17.23 6.86
CA MET A 37 -12.22 16.56 5.75
C MET A 37 -12.73 15.13 5.54
N LEU A 38 -12.88 14.34 6.61
CA LEU A 38 -13.40 12.98 6.51
C LEU A 38 -14.83 12.96 5.97
N ARG A 39 -15.71 13.81 6.50
CA ARG A 39 -17.11 13.90 6.05
C ARG A 39 -17.21 14.28 4.57
N ALA A 40 -16.40 15.23 4.12
CA ALA A 40 -16.37 15.60 2.71
C ALA A 40 -15.97 14.43 1.81
N ASN A 41 -14.97 13.64 2.21
CA ASN A 41 -14.52 12.48 1.44
C ASN A 41 -15.50 11.31 1.49
N PHE A 42 -16.22 11.12 2.60
CA PHE A 42 -17.23 10.06 2.74
C PHE A 42 -18.59 10.42 2.14
N ALA A 43 -18.85 11.69 1.81
CA ALA A 43 -20.19 12.16 1.42
C ALA A 43 -20.84 11.37 0.27
N HIS A 44 -20.02 10.88 -0.66
CA HIS A 44 -20.49 10.25 -1.91
C HIS A 44 -19.77 8.94 -2.27
N ALA A 45 -19.05 8.33 -1.32
CA ALA A 45 -18.23 7.14 -1.56
C ALA A 45 -18.56 6.01 -0.58
N GLY A 46 -18.56 4.77 -1.08
CA GLY A 46 -18.70 3.55 -0.25
C GLY A 46 -17.40 3.15 0.45
N GLY A 47 -16.31 3.89 0.25
CA GLY A 47 -15.02 3.63 0.86
C GLY A 47 -14.07 4.81 0.75
N LEU A 48 -13.05 4.81 1.61
CA LEU A 48 -12.00 5.82 1.64
C LEU A 48 -10.62 5.16 1.74
N ARG A 49 -9.73 5.47 0.80
CA ARG A 49 -8.30 5.17 0.91
C ARG A 49 -7.59 6.35 1.59
N ILE A 50 -6.99 6.13 2.75
CA ILE A 50 -6.11 7.07 3.42
C ILE A 50 -4.71 6.83 2.89
N ASP A 51 -4.24 7.75 2.06
CA ASP A 51 -2.86 7.79 1.61
C ASP A 51 -1.92 8.03 2.79
N HIS A 52 -0.80 7.32 2.83
CA HIS A 52 0.19 7.38 3.90
C HIS A 52 -0.44 7.30 5.30
N VAL A 53 -1.10 6.18 5.62
CA VAL A 53 -1.88 6.03 6.87
C VAL A 53 -1.02 6.21 8.13
N MET A 54 0.29 5.99 8.02
CA MET A 54 1.29 6.29 9.04
C MET A 54 1.23 7.75 9.52
N GLY A 55 0.76 8.68 8.67
CA GLY A 55 0.55 10.08 8.99
C GLY A 55 -0.44 10.33 10.14
N LEU A 56 -1.30 9.36 10.45
CA LEU A 56 -2.15 9.41 11.65
C LEU A 56 -1.34 9.21 12.95
N GLN A 57 -0.15 8.59 12.86
CA GLN A 57 0.76 8.36 13.99
C GLN A 57 1.91 9.36 13.99
N ARG A 58 2.57 9.54 12.85
CA ARG A 58 3.71 10.44 12.70
C ARG A 58 3.89 10.86 11.24
N LEU A 59 4.34 12.09 11.02
CA LEU A 59 4.76 12.57 9.71
C LEU A 59 6.22 12.98 9.74
N TRP A 60 6.97 12.64 8.70
CA TRP A 60 8.29 13.22 8.49
C TRP A 60 8.11 14.64 7.96
N VAL A 61 8.65 15.61 8.70
CA VAL A 61 8.56 17.03 8.36
C VAL A 61 9.95 17.63 8.31
N ILE A 62 10.16 18.52 7.37
CA ILE A 62 11.41 19.26 7.19
C ILE A 62 11.14 20.76 7.35
N PRO A 63 12.11 21.54 7.87
CA PRO A 63 12.08 22.99 7.78
C PRO A 63 11.90 23.45 6.33
N GLN A 64 11.25 24.60 6.12
CA GLN A 64 11.05 25.12 4.78
C GLN A 64 12.40 25.43 4.13
N GLY A 65 12.65 24.84 2.95
CA GLY A 65 13.90 25.01 2.20
C GLY A 65 15.06 24.09 2.62
N ALA A 66 14.89 23.28 3.67
CA ALA A 66 15.89 22.29 4.08
C ALA A 66 15.82 21.02 3.20
N PRO A 67 16.91 20.24 3.09
CA PRO A 67 16.90 18.94 2.40
C PRO A 67 16.12 17.87 3.20
N PRO A 68 15.59 16.81 2.54
CA PRO A 68 14.85 15.73 3.21
C PRO A 68 15.61 15.03 4.35
N SER A 69 16.95 15.05 4.31
CA SER A 69 17.83 14.49 5.33
C SER A 69 17.79 15.23 6.68
N GLU A 70 17.32 16.47 6.71
CA GLU A 70 17.28 17.31 7.91
C GLU A 70 15.88 17.35 8.56
N GLY A 71 15.05 16.36 8.25
CA GLY A 71 13.72 16.25 8.82
C GLY A 71 13.68 15.61 10.21
N ALA A 72 12.48 15.59 10.78
CA ALA A 72 12.16 14.87 12.00
C ALA A 72 10.75 14.31 11.93
N TYR A 73 10.48 13.27 12.72
CA TYR A 73 9.12 12.77 12.90
C TYR A 73 8.34 13.64 13.89
N LEU A 74 7.24 14.22 13.41
CA LEU A 74 6.24 14.89 14.22
C LEU A 74 5.14 13.89 14.60
N ASN A 75 4.95 13.63 15.90
CA ASN A 75 3.95 12.69 16.39
C ASN A 75 2.53 13.29 16.39
N PHE A 76 1.56 12.47 16.01
CA PHE A 76 0.14 12.79 15.97
C PHE A 76 -0.64 12.00 17.03
N PRO A 77 -1.81 12.49 17.48
CA PRO A 77 -2.67 11.79 18.43
C PRO A 77 -3.41 10.61 17.78
N LEU A 78 -2.65 9.53 17.48
CA LEU A 78 -3.11 8.37 16.72
C LEU A 78 -4.44 7.81 17.20
N ASP A 79 -4.58 7.52 18.49
CA ASP A 79 -5.77 6.83 18.99
C ASP A 79 -7.04 7.70 18.84
N ASP A 80 -6.93 9.02 18.99
CA ASP A 80 -8.06 9.94 18.78
C ASP A 80 -8.41 10.03 17.29
N MET A 81 -7.41 10.15 16.43
CA MET A 81 -7.62 10.20 14.98
C MET A 81 -8.24 8.91 14.44
N LEU A 82 -7.78 7.74 14.90
CA LEU A 82 -8.36 6.46 14.52
C LEU A 82 -9.80 6.29 15.03
N ARG A 83 -10.11 6.74 16.25
CA ARG A 83 -11.49 6.72 16.77
C ARG A 83 -12.42 7.60 15.92
N LEU A 84 -11.98 8.80 15.56
CA LEU A 84 -12.74 9.72 14.72
C LEU A 84 -12.93 9.18 13.29
N LEU A 85 -11.87 8.63 12.69
CA LEU A 85 -11.94 7.97 11.39
C LEU A 85 -12.94 6.81 11.39
N SER A 86 -12.87 5.94 12.40
CA SER A 86 -13.79 4.80 12.55
C SER A 86 -15.23 5.26 12.75
N LEU A 87 -15.44 6.33 13.54
CA LEU A 87 -16.77 6.90 13.78
C LEU A 87 -17.38 7.46 12.49
N GLU A 88 -16.62 8.26 11.73
CA GLU A 88 -17.12 8.83 10.48
C GLU A 88 -17.31 7.75 9.40
N SER A 89 -16.42 6.77 9.30
CA SER A 89 -16.60 5.56 8.47
C SER A 89 -17.91 4.84 8.78
N TRP A 90 -18.18 4.55 10.06
CA TRP A 90 -19.42 3.90 10.49
C TRP A 90 -20.67 4.72 10.15
N ARG A 91 -20.65 6.05 10.40
CA ARG A 91 -21.76 6.96 10.09
C ARG A 91 -22.12 6.97 8.60
N HIS A 92 -21.12 6.83 7.74
CA HIS A 92 -21.29 6.84 6.28
C HIS A 92 -21.40 5.44 5.67
N LYS A 93 -21.32 4.38 6.49
CA LYS A 93 -21.33 2.97 6.05
C LYS A 93 -20.25 2.69 5.00
N ALA A 94 -19.07 3.24 5.20
CA ALA A 94 -17.97 3.21 4.24
C ALA A 94 -16.79 2.38 4.76
N ILE A 95 -16.16 1.60 3.88
CA ILE A 95 -14.92 0.89 4.19
C ILE A 95 -13.74 1.86 4.27
N VAL A 96 -12.69 1.50 5.01
CA VAL A 96 -11.46 2.30 5.07
C VAL A 96 -10.27 1.41 4.72
N LEU A 97 -9.45 1.91 3.80
CA LEU A 97 -8.18 1.33 3.40
C LEU A 97 -7.07 2.30 3.82
N GLY A 98 -6.17 1.88 4.69
CA GLY A 98 -4.93 2.59 4.96
C GLY A 98 -3.84 2.10 4.01
N GLU A 99 -3.22 3.01 3.27
CA GLU A 99 -1.97 2.69 2.58
C GLU A 99 -0.85 2.61 3.64
N ASP A 100 -0.43 1.38 3.94
CA ASP A 100 0.58 1.01 4.93
C ASP A 100 1.87 0.49 4.25
N LEU A 101 2.36 1.16 3.21
CA LEU A 101 3.55 0.76 2.45
C LEU A 101 4.80 1.49 2.96
N GLY A 102 5.96 0.84 2.83
CA GLY A 102 7.24 1.38 3.29
C GLY A 102 7.50 1.16 4.78
N THR A 103 8.03 2.16 5.47
CA THR A 103 8.50 2.03 6.86
C THR A 103 7.36 2.23 7.87
N VAL A 104 6.54 1.19 8.02
CA VAL A 104 5.41 1.17 8.95
C VAL A 104 5.92 1.14 10.41
N PRO A 105 5.44 2.06 11.29
CA PRO A 105 5.77 2.01 12.71
C PRO A 105 5.29 0.71 13.37
N GLU A 106 6.09 0.19 14.31
CA GLU A 106 5.71 -0.96 15.13
C GLU A 106 4.35 -0.71 15.82
N GLY A 107 3.47 -1.71 15.80
CA GLY A 107 2.15 -1.65 16.44
C GLY A 107 1.06 -0.94 15.62
N LEU A 108 1.39 -0.28 14.51
CA LEU A 108 0.39 0.44 13.70
C LEU A 108 -0.56 -0.53 13.01
N SER A 109 -0.04 -1.57 12.37
CA SER A 109 -0.84 -2.57 11.64
C SER A 109 -1.88 -3.24 12.54
N GLU A 110 -1.51 -3.57 13.78
CA GLU A 110 -2.41 -4.13 14.79
C GLU A 110 -3.50 -3.14 15.18
N LYS A 111 -3.16 -1.85 15.34
CA LYS A 111 -4.14 -0.80 15.67
C LYS A 111 -5.14 -0.54 14.53
N LEU A 112 -4.69 -0.63 13.27
CA LEU A 112 -5.55 -0.51 12.09
C LEU A 112 -6.51 -1.70 12.00
N SER A 113 -5.96 -2.92 12.08
CA SER A 113 -6.72 -4.18 12.04
C SER A 113 -7.77 -4.26 13.16
N ALA A 114 -7.41 -3.87 14.39
CA ALA A 114 -8.34 -3.83 15.53
C ALA A 114 -9.57 -2.92 15.31
N ARG A 115 -9.54 -2.05 14.29
CA ARG A 115 -10.63 -1.15 13.91
C ARG A 115 -11.21 -1.45 12.52
N ALA A 116 -10.88 -2.61 11.95
CA ALA A 116 -11.28 -3.02 10.61
C ALA A 116 -10.88 -2.01 9.51
N ILE A 117 -9.76 -1.31 9.71
CA ILE A 117 -9.12 -0.52 8.66
C ILE A 117 -8.19 -1.48 7.91
N LEU A 118 -8.47 -1.70 6.63
CA LEU A 118 -7.70 -2.60 5.79
C LEU A 118 -6.32 -2.00 5.50
N GLY A 119 -5.27 -2.81 5.52
CA GLY A 119 -3.97 -2.44 4.92
C GLY A 119 -3.97 -2.67 3.40
N MET A 120 -2.82 -2.47 2.76
CA MET A 120 -2.55 -2.77 1.35
C MET A 120 -1.49 -3.86 1.23
N ARG A 121 -1.72 -4.84 0.36
CA ARG A 121 -0.73 -5.86 -0.03
C ARG A 121 -0.51 -5.74 -1.52
N VAL A 122 0.63 -5.16 -1.89
CA VAL A 122 1.00 -4.92 -3.28
C VAL A 122 1.96 -6.03 -3.69
N LEU A 123 1.64 -6.78 -4.75
CA LEU A 123 2.39 -7.96 -5.19
C LEU A 123 3.90 -7.75 -5.17
N LEU A 124 4.38 -6.67 -5.79
CA LEU A 124 5.81 -6.38 -5.92
C LEU A 124 6.53 -6.20 -4.57
N PHE A 125 5.80 -5.92 -3.50
CA PHE A 125 6.32 -5.76 -2.14
C PHE A 125 6.09 -6.98 -1.25
N GLU A 126 5.25 -7.93 -1.67
CA GLU A 126 5.00 -9.18 -0.94
C GLU A 126 6.09 -10.22 -1.19
N GLN A 127 7.33 -9.83 -0.92
CA GLN A 127 8.51 -10.65 -1.10
C GLN A 127 9.61 -10.30 -0.08
N ASN A 128 10.54 -11.23 0.12
CA ASN A 128 11.74 -11.04 0.93
C ASN A 128 12.96 -11.29 0.04
N ASN A 129 13.71 -10.24 -0.31
CA ASN A 129 14.94 -10.32 -1.14
C ASN A 129 14.76 -11.13 -2.43
N GLY A 130 13.74 -10.80 -3.25
CA GLY A 130 13.46 -11.52 -4.49
C GLY A 130 12.65 -12.82 -4.32
N GLN A 131 12.29 -13.19 -3.08
CA GLN A 131 11.48 -14.38 -2.80
C GLN A 131 10.04 -13.99 -2.47
N PHE A 132 9.11 -14.22 -3.40
CA PHE A 132 7.69 -13.93 -3.19
C PHE A 132 7.09 -14.80 -2.10
N LYS A 133 6.27 -14.19 -1.25
CA LYS A 133 5.49 -14.91 -0.24
C LYS A 133 4.37 -15.69 -0.95
N PRO A 134 4.09 -16.94 -0.53
CA PRO A 134 2.89 -17.64 -0.95
C PRO A 134 1.66 -16.76 -0.75
N ILE A 135 0.77 -16.74 -1.74
CA ILE A 135 -0.41 -15.86 -1.71
C ILE A 135 -1.31 -16.14 -0.51
N LEU A 136 -1.36 -17.40 -0.06
CA LEU A 136 -2.12 -17.83 1.12
C LEU A 136 -1.56 -17.29 2.45
N ASP A 137 -0.32 -16.81 2.47
CA ASP A 137 0.30 -16.19 3.66
C ASP A 137 0.01 -14.68 3.74
N TRP A 138 -0.70 -14.12 2.76
CA TRP A 138 -1.06 -12.71 2.76
C TRP A 138 -2.15 -12.44 3.80
N SER A 139 -2.08 -11.26 4.43
CA SER A 139 -3.05 -10.87 5.46
C SER A 139 -4.46 -10.73 4.87
N ASP A 140 -5.44 -11.31 5.54
CA ASP A 140 -6.87 -11.15 5.23
C ASP A 140 -7.45 -9.79 5.67
N GLN A 141 -6.67 -8.99 6.40
CA GLN A 141 -7.01 -7.63 6.83
C GLN A 141 -6.45 -6.57 5.88
N ALA A 142 -6.37 -6.89 4.58
CA ALA A 142 -5.80 -5.99 3.59
C ALA A 142 -6.46 -6.14 2.22
N LEU A 143 -6.41 -5.07 1.43
CA LEU A 143 -6.70 -5.11 0.01
C LEU A 143 -5.45 -5.56 -0.75
N ALA A 144 -5.58 -6.64 -1.50
CA ALA A 144 -4.51 -7.16 -2.34
C ALA A 144 -4.57 -6.55 -3.75
N THR A 145 -3.46 -6.02 -4.27
CA THR A 145 -3.34 -5.47 -5.63
C THR A 145 -2.09 -5.98 -6.34
N THR A 146 -2.12 -6.02 -7.68
CA THR A 146 -0.94 -6.37 -8.49
C THR A 146 0.10 -5.25 -8.55
N SER A 147 -0.37 -4.00 -8.51
CA SER A 147 0.46 -2.80 -8.56
C SER A 147 -0.29 -1.61 -7.94
N THR A 148 0.32 -0.42 -7.96
CA THR A 148 -0.28 0.87 -7.60
C THR A 148 -0.04 1.87 -8.74
N HIS A 149 -0.53 3.10 -8.60
CA HIS A 149 -0.28 4.16 -9.58
C HIS A 149 1.17 4.69 -9.55
N ASP A 150 1.92 4.42 -8.47
CA ASP A 150 3.33 4.80 -8.31
C ASP A 150 4.30 3.74 -8.86
N LEU A 151 3.77 2.59 -9.26
CA LEU A 151 4.54 1.42 -9.69
C LEU A 151 4.21 1.08 -11.14
N PRO A 152 5.10 0.34 -11.84
CA PRO A 152 4.77 -0.14 -13.17
C PRO A 152 3.51 -1.00 -13.16
N THR A 153 2.75 -0.95 -14.25
CA THR A 153 1.71 -1.96 -14.49
C THR A 153 2.35 -3.35 -14.47
N LEU A 154 1.58 -4.39 -14.13
CA LEU A 154 2.12 -5.75 -14.11
C LEU A 154 2.72 -6.16 -15.46
N ALA A 155 2.06 -5.82 -16.57
CA ALA A 155 2.59 -6.05 -17.91
C ALA A 155 3.90 -5.28 -18.14
N GLY A 156 3.97 -4.01 -17.72
CA GLY A 156 5.19 -3.21 -17.82
C GLY A 156 6.34 -3.76 -16.98
N TRP A 157 6.06 -4.28 -15.79
CA TRP A 157 7.05 -4.97 -14.95
C TRP A 157 7.51 -6.29 -15.58
N LEU A 158 6.60 -7.10 -16.11
CA LEU A 158 6.96 -8.34 -16.81
C LEU A 158 7.79 -8.11 -18.08
N SER A 159 7.58 -6.97 -18.76
CA SER A 159 8.36 -6.56 -19.95
C SER A 159 9.56 -5.66 -19.63
N GLU A 160 9.89 -5.43 -18.37
CA GLU A 160 11.03 -4.58 -17.96
C GLU A 160 10.97 -3.12 -18.44
N LEU A 161 9.77 -2.62 -18.75
CA LEU A 161 9.58 -1.26 -19.25
C LEU A 161 9.95 -0.19 -18.23
N ASP A 162 9.76 -0.47 -16.94
CA ASP A 162 10.19 0.42 -15.85
C ASP A 162 11.70 0.59 -15.80
N ILE A 163 12.46 -0.50 -16.02
CA ILE A 163 13.92 -0.46 -16.08
C ILE A 163 14.36 0.34 -17.31
N GLU A 164 13.76 0.06 -18.47
CA GLU A 164 14.03 0.77 -19.71
C GLU A 164 13.79 2.29 -19.60
N TRP A 165 12.65 2.69 -19.01
CA TRP A 165 12.36 4.11 -18.82
C TRP A 165 13.30 4.79 -17.83
N ASN A 166 13.69 4.12 -16.73
CA ASN A 166 14.68 4.69 -15.81
C ASN A 166 16.04 4.89 -16.48
N ALA A 167 16.49 3.96 -17.32
CA ALA A 167 17.72 4.11 -18.09
C ALA A 167 17.61 5.27 -19.10
N ARG A 168 16.51 5.33 -19.87
CA ARG A 168 16.27 6.39 -20.86
C ARG A 168 16.20 7.79 -20.27
N LEU A 169 15.66 7.93 -19.06
CA LEU A 169 15.57 9.19 -18.35
C LEU A 169 16.85 9.54 -17.57
N GLY A 170 17.86 8.66 -17.59
CA GLY A 170 19.13 8.87 -16.88
C GLY A 170 18.99 8.77 -15.36
N HIS A 171 17.98 8.07 -14.85
CA HIS A 171 17.80 7.83 -13.43
C HIS A 171 18.72 6.71 -12.90
N ILE A 172 19.15 5.81 -13.79
CA ILE A 172 20.10 4.73 -13.52
C ILE A 172 21.18 4.70 -14.61
N ASP A 173 22.36 4.18 -14.28
CA ASP A 173 23.45 3.94 -15.23
C ASP A 173 23.40 2.51 -15.78
N ASP A 174 24.25 2.20 -16.77
CA ASP A 174 24.31 0.89 -17.44
C ASP A 174 24.58 -0.28 -16.46
N GLN A 175 25.33 -0.01 -15.38
CA GLN A 175 25.63 -1.01 -14.36
C GLN A 175 24.37 -1.34 -13.55
N HIS A 176 23.66 -0.31 -13.09
CA HIS A 176 22.40 -0.49 -12.36
C HIS A 176 21.31 -1.08 -13.25
N GLU A 177 21.24 -0.70 -14.53
CA GLU A 177 20.32 -1.31 -15.49
C GLU A 177 20.54 -2.83 -15.58
N SER A 178 21.80 -3.24 -15.77
CA SER A 178 22.16 -4.66 -15.84
C SER A 178 21.78 -5.41 -14.55
N GLN A 179 22.06 -4.81 -13.39
CA GLN A 179 21.72 -5.38 -12.08
C GLN A 179 20.20 -5.52 -11.89
N TRP A 180 19.42 -4.50 -12.27
CA TRP A 180 17.96 -4.53 -12.14
C TRP A 180 17.32 -5.59 -13.03
N ARG A 181 17.86 -5.83 -14.24
CA ARG A 181 17.37 -6.91 -15.13
C ARG A 181 17.70 -8.31 -14.58
N GLU A 182 18.88 -8.48 -13.99
CA GLU A 182 19.23 -9.72 -13.29
C GLU A 182 18.31 -9.97 -12.08
N GLU A 183 18.03 -8.93 -11.30
CA GLU A 183 17.08 -8.98 -10.19
C GLU A 183 15.68 -9.33 -10.68
N ARG A 184 15.19 -8.67 -11.74
CA ARG A 184 13.89 -8.97 -12.36
C ARG A 184 13.76 -10.43 -12.75
N THR A 185 14.80 -11.00 -13.36
CA THR A 185 14.80 -12.42 -13.75
C THR A 185 14.64 -13.33 -12.53
N ARG A 186 15.34 -13.02 -11.43
CA ARG A 186 15.21 -13.78 -10.16
C ARG A 186 13.82 -13.64 -9.54
N GLU A 187 13.28 -12.42 -9.52
CA GLU A 187 11.94 -12.12 -9.04
C GLU A 187 10.88 -12.89 -9.84
N TYR A 188 10.98 -12.87 -11.17
CA TYR A 188 10.05 -13.57 -12.07
C TYR A 188 10.01 -15.08 -11.82
N GLU A 189 11.17 -15.73 -11.73
CA GLU A 189 11.22 -17.17 -11.42
C GLU A 189 10.73 -17.49 -10.00
N SER A 190 10.90 -16.57 -9.05
CA SER A 190 10.32 -16.73 -7.72
C SER A 190 8.80 -16.62 -7.73
N LEU A 191 8.25 -15.61 -8.41
CA LEU A 191 6.82 -15.43 -8.59
C LEU A 191 6.19 -16.64 -9.28
N ARG A 192 6.82 -17.16 -10.33
CA ARG A 192 6.36 -18.35 -11.05
C ARG A 192 6.27 -19.57 -10.13
N ARG A 193 7.25 -19.77 -9.24
CA ARG A 193 7.25 -20.83 -8.23
C ARG A 193 6.16 -20.64 -7.18
N ALA A 194 5.95 -19.41 -6.69
CA ALA A 194 4.91 -19.11 -5.70
C ALA A 194 3.49 -19.34 -6.28
N LEU A 195 3.28 -19.04 -7.57
CA LEU A 195 2.01 -19.26 -8.26
C LEU A 195 1.77 -20.73 -8.59
N SER A 196 2.80 -21.49 -8.99
CA SER A 196 2.65 -22.92 -9.34
C SER A 196 2.30 -23.80 -8.14
N GLN A 197 2.52 -23.32 -6.91
CA GLN A 197 2.13 -24.03 -5.69
C GLN A 197 0.63 -23.89 -5.35
N ASN A 198 -0.08 -22.93 -5.95
CA ASN A 198 -1.43 -22.52 -5.52
C ASN A 198 -2.50 -22.56 -6.62
N ILE A 199 -2.11 -22.71 -7.89
CA ILE A 199 -3.02 -22.78 -9.04
C ILE A 199 -2.70 -24.04 -9.84
N ASP A 200 -3.68 -24.95 -9.96
CA ASP A 200 -3.59 -26.10 -10.86
C ASP A 200 -3.24 -25.63 -12.28
N SER A 201 -2.30 -26.35 -12.90
CA SER A 201 -1.70 -25.99 -14.18
C SER A 201 -2.73 -25.83 -15.29
N MET A 202 -2.88 -24.61 -15.83
CA MET A 202 -3.38 -24.41 -17.19
C MET A 202 -2.18 -24.42 -18.15
N PRO A 203 -2.21 -25.25 -19.22
CA PRO A 203 -1.13 -25.28 -20.18
C PRO A 203 -1.15 -23.99 -21.01
N SER A 204 0.01 -23.38 -21.18
CA SER A 204 0.23 -22.29 -22.12
C SER A 204 1.40 -22.71 -23.00
N ASP A 205 1.11 -23.47 -24.05
CA ASP A 205 2.07 -23.94 -25.07
C ASP A 205 2.43 -22.83 -26.09
N THR A 206 2.31 -21.55 -25.71
CA THR A 206 2.56 -20.40 -26.58
C THR A 206 3.94 -19.79 -26.31
N GLU A 207 4.69 -19.54 -27.39
CA GLU A 207 5.98 -18.83 -27.38
C GLU A 207 5.83 -17.30 -27.53
N ASP A 208 4.61 -16.77 -27.75
CA ASP A 208 4.38 -15.33 -27.88
C ASP A 208 4.52 -14.62 -26.51
N PRO A 209 5.50 -13.71 -26.34
CA PRO A 209 5.70 -12.99 -25.08
C PRO A 209 4.46 -12.24 -24.60
N ALA A 210 3.65 -11.68 -25.50
CA ALA A 210 2.45 -10.93 -25.12
C ALA A 210 1.37 -11.86 -24.53
N GLN A 211 1.21 -13.04 -25.12
CA GLN A 211 0.26 -14.04 -24.61
C GLN A 211 0.74 -14.67 -23.31
N ILE A 212 2.06 -14.85 -23.14
CA ILE A 212 2.65 -15.28 -21.87
C ILE A 212 2.34 -14.24 -20.79
N ILE A 213 2.56 -12.95 -21.05
CA ILE A 213 2.28 -11.87 -20.10
C ILE A 213 0.80 -11.84 -19.72
N ASP A 214 -0.11 -11.96 -20.69
CA ASP A 214 -1.55 -11.95 -20.42
C ASP A 214 -1.97 -13.18 -19.60
N ALA A 215 -1.47 -14.37 -19.94
CA ALA A 215 -1.73 -15.59 -19.16
C ALA A 215 -1.21 -15.47 -17.72
N GLN A 216 -0.01 -14.91 -17.51
CA GLN A 216 0.52 -14.68 -16.16
C GLN A 216 -0.31 -13.62 -15.40
N HIS A 217 -0.72 -12.56 -16.08
CA HIS A 217 -1.59 -11.52 -15.50
C HIS A 217 -2.91 -12.11 -15.00
N GLN A 218 -3.58 -12.92 -15.82
CA GLN A 218 -4.83 -13.60 -15.45
C GLN A 218 -4.63 -14.56 -14.28
N ARG A 219 -3.52 -15.32 -14.24
CA ARG A 219 -3.19 -16.22 -13.11
C ARG A 219 -3.03 -15.46 -11.80
N ILE A 220 -2.30 -14.35 -11.83
CA ILE A 220 -2.06 -13.52 -10.65
C ILE A 220 -3.38 -12.91 -10.17
N ILE A 221 -4.21 -12.36 -11.07
CA ILE A 221 -5.52 -11.83 -10.71
C ILE A 221 -6.40 -12.92 -10.09
N ALA A 222 -6.46 -14.11 -10.69
CA ALA A 222 -7.26 -15.22 -10.16
C ALA A 222 -6.82 -15.63 -8.75
N ALA A 223 -5.50 -15.66 -8.49
CA ALA A 223 -4.95 -15.93 -7.17
C ALA A 223 -5.28 -14.84 -6.14
N LEU A 224 -5.27 -13.57 -6.56
CA LEU A 224 -5.65 -12.46 -5.67
C LEU A 224 -7.16 -12.43 -5.39
N LEU A 225 -7.99 -12.77 -6.38
CA LEU A 225 -9.44 -12.84 -6.22
C LEU A 225 -9.87 -13.99 -5.31
N SER A 226 -9.17 -15.13 -5.33
CA SER A 226 -9.47 -16.25 -4.43
C SER A 226 -9.23 -15.90 -2.96
N LEU A 227 -8.24 -15.06 -2.64
CA LEU A 227 -8.05 -14.49 -1.30
C LEU A 227 -9.22 -13.60 -0.88
N GLN A 228 -9.74 -12.78 -1.79
CA GLN A 228 -10.79 -11.80 -1.47
C GLN A 228 -12.17 -12.44 -1.31
N HIS A 229 -12.45 -13.54 -2.02
CA HIS A 229 -13.74 -14.24 -1.94
C HIS A 229 -13.87 -15.13 -0.69
N PHE A 230 -12.77 -15.63 -0.13
CA PHE A 230 -12.83 -16.51 1.04
C PHE A 230 -13.27 -15.80 2.33
N ASN A 231 -13.17 -14.46 2.41
CA ASN A 231 -13.36 -13.71 3.66
C ASN A 231 -14.21 -12.44 3.54
N ALA A 232 -15.05 -12.33 2.50
CA ALA A 232 -15.96 -11.18 2.34
C ALA A 232 -16.94 -11.02 3.52
N LEU A 233 -16.54 -10.16 4.46
CA LEU A 233 -17.37 -9.32 5.35
C LEU A 233 -18.44 -10.02 6.21
N PRO A 234 -18.11 -10.50 7.42
CA PRO A 234 -19.11 -10.75 8.46
C PRO A 234 -19.78 -9.45 8.95
N CYS A 235 -19.15 -8.29 8.72
CA CYS A 235 -19.58 -7.03 9.34
C CYS A 235 -20.71 -6.31 8.59
N PHE A 236 -20.90 -6.57 7.29
CA PHE A 236 -22.01 -5.98 6.51
C PHE A 236 -23.24 -6.89 6.41
N THR A 237 -23.11 -8.17 6.76
CA THR A 237 -24.19 -9.17 6.69
C THR A 237 -24.94 -9.33 8.03
N GLY A 238 -25.22 -8.24 8.75
CA GLY A 238 -26.23 -8.20 9.83
C GLY A 238 -26.07 -9.18 11.02
N ARG A 239 -25.01 -10.01 11.08
CA ARG A 239 -24.73 -10.87 12.23
C ARG A 239 -23.89 -10.11 13.23
N LEU A 240 -24.60 -9.46 14.16
CA LEU A 240 -24.11 -8.98 15.45
C LEU A 240 -23.22 -10.03 16.14
N ARG A 241 -21.90 -10.00 15.88
CA ARG A 241 -20.95 -10.34 16.93
C ARG A 241 -20.71 -9.06 17.71
N ARG A 242 -21.13 -9.09 18.98
CA ARG A 242 -21.03 -8.00 19.95
C ARG A 242 -19.60 -7.43 19.94
N CYS A 243 -19.41 -6.28 19.33
CA CYS A 243 -18.35 -5.36 19.73
C CYS A 243 -18.79 -4.73 21.05
N THR A 244 -18.45 -5.38 22.16
CA THR A 244 -18.48 -4.72 23.47
C THR A 244 -17.35 -3.68 23.49
N VAL A 245 -17.75 -2.42 23.56
CA VAL A 245 -16.88 -1.30 23.91
C VAL A 245 -16.43 -1.50 25.36
N ALA A 246 -15.14 -1.61 25.57
CA ALA A 246 -14.46 -1.39 26.86
C ALA A 246 -13.32 -0.42 26.61
#